data_AF-A0A259M3J4-F1
#
_entry.id   AF-A0A259M3J4-F1
#
_cell.length_a   1.000
_cell.length_b   1.000
_cell.length_c   1.000
_cell.angle_alpha   90.00
_cell.angle_beta   90.00
_cell.angle_gamma   90.00
#
_symmetry.space_group_name_H-M   'P 1'
#
loop_
_entity.id
_entity.type
_entity.pdbx_description
1 polymer ?
#
loop_
_entity_poly.entity_id
_entity_poly.type
_entity_poly.pdbx_seq_one_letter_code
_entity_poly.pdbx_strand_id
1 'polypeptide(L)'
;MPWRGRQAGRSLAALPSRFSTRAGRRLSRLRRACAFTSRLGGRRMVLTVLKPSPLATLQGSARAGLRHQGIPASGPADPLSMALANRLCLNAPAATAIEITFGGASFEFRQDTAFAFAGAVTFATLSGVPVLAHETLEARRGDVLTFPHPAAGARTYLAIPGGFRADTLFGSTSTFLPAEFGGYSGRALRAGDELERAGAASKPPPLATPAPLRPHIARAHSLRAVPGPDFAALAPAVWNETFQTTRRMDRTGIELAGNWPKPENGALRPSAALFTGAVQLTPSGNAFVLLPDAQTTGGYPHVLQVIRADRHLLGQIAPGDRLSFLNRSVDGAYQDLRAKTGYLDSWLPGFRF
;
A
#
# COMPACT_ATOMS: atom_id res chain seq x y z
N MET A 1 24.70 31.95 -38.24
CA MET A 1 25.39 33.21 -38.59
C MET A 1 24.94 34.29 -37.60
N PRO A 2 25.83 35.22 -37.21
CA PRO A 2 26.26 35.29 -35.82
C PRO A 2 25.96 36.65 -35.17
N TRP A 3 26.03 36.71 -33.84
CA TRP A 3 26.67 37.85 -33.18
C TRP A 3 27.49 37.37 -31.97
N ARG A 4 28.77 37.73 -32.00
CA ARG A 4 29.84 37.47 -31.03
C ARG A 4 29.98 38.67 -30.11
N GLY A 5 30.54 38.49 -28.91
CA GLY A 5 31.32 39.58 -28.29
C GLY A 5 31.56 39.57 -26.79
N ARG A 6 32.60 38.82 -26.37
CA ARG A 6 33.71 39.21 -25.43
C ARG A 6 33.35 39.51 -23.96
N GLN A 7 33.77 38.70 -22.98
CA GLN A 7 35.11 38.55 -22.36
C GLN A 7 35.78 39.84 -21.83
N ALA A 8 35.89 39.92 -20.50
CA ALA A 8 37.06 40.28 -19.69
C ALA A 8 36.64 40.07 -18.21
N GLY A 9 37.29 39.34 -17.30
CA GLY A 9 38.71 39.05 -17.15
C GLY A 9 39.31 39.99 -16.10
N ARG A 10 39.43 39.55 -14.83
CA ARG A 10 40.59 39.83 -13.95
C ARG A 10 40.52 39.09 -12.61
N SER A 11 41.60 38.36 -12.37
CA SER A 11 42.08 37.77 -11.12
C SER A 11 42.63 38.85 -10.18
N LEU A 12 42.55 38.62 -8.86
CA LEU A 12 43.49 39.17 -7.89
C LEU A 12 43.62 38.26 -6.65
N ALA A 13 44.82 37.67 -6.58
CA ALA A 13 45.68 37.23 -5.48
C ALA A 13 45.19 37.14 -4.01
N ALA A 14 45.73 36.10 -3.35
CA ALA A 14 45.69 35.74 -1.93
C ALA A 14 46.61 36.61 -1.04
N LEU A 15 46.34 36.80 0.26
CA LEU A 15 46.84 36.07 1.46
C LEU A 15 46.57 36.98 2.71
N PRO A 16 46.94 36.62 3.97
CA PRO A 16 46.46 35.54 4.84
C PRO A 16 45.99 36.07 6.22
N SER A 17 45.31 35.28 7.06
CA SER A 17 45.59 35.28 8.50
C SER A 17 44.93 34.12 9.25
N ARG A 18 45.74 33.58 10.14
CA ARG A 18 45.48 32.48 11.05
C ARG A 18 44.47 32.92 12.11
N PHE A 19 43.41 32.14 12.28
CA PHE A 19 42.80 31.96 13.61
C PHE A 19 42.59 30.47 13.86
N SER A 20 43.43 29.96 14.74
CA SER A 20 43.32 28.67 15.39
C SER A 20 42.33 28.81 16.54
N THR A 21 41.25 28.03 16.55
CA THR A 21 40.65 27.55 17.80
C THR A 21 40.09 26.15 17.63
N ARG A 22 40.69 25.22 18.40
CA ARG A 22 40.19 23.89 18.70
C ARG A 22 38.82 23.98 19.37
N ALA A 23 37.77 23.53 18.69
CA ALA A 23 36.56 22.93 19.26
C ALA A 23 35.74 22.43 18.06
N GLY A 24 35.31 21.20 17.93
CA GLY A 24 35.36 20.02 18.78
C GLY A 24 34.58 18.98 17.98
N ARG A 25 35.29 17.94 17.54
CA ARG A 25 34.76 16.79 16.81
C ARG A 25 33.53 16.21 17.53
N ARG A 26 32.31 16.57 17.11
CA ARG A 26 31.06 15.89 17.52
C ARG A 26 29.96 16.27 16.53
N LEU A 27 29.88 15.57 15.39
CA LEU A 27 28.65 15.48 14.57
C LEU A 27 28.69 14.34 13.52
N SER A 28 29.49 13.29 13.74
CA SER A 28 29.55 12.09 12.87
C SER A 28 29.32 10.76 13.60
N ARG A 29 28.72 10.79 14.80
CA ARG A 29 28.39 9.58 15.59
C ARG A 29 26.92 9.57 16.01
N LEU A 30 25.99 9.42 15.07
CA LEU A 30 24.60 9.01 15.37
C LEU A 30 24.01 8.05 14.31
N ARG A 31 24.87 7.36 13.52
CA ARG A 31 24.47 6.31 12.56
C ARG A 31 24.91 4.89 12.97
N ARG A 32 25.21 4.66 14.25
CA ARG A 32 25.51 3.32 14.79
C ARG A 32 24.93 3.13 16.18
N ALA A 33 23.64 2.81 16.24
CA ALA A 33 23.01 2.18 17.41
C ALA A 33 21.67 1.55 17.00
N CYS A 34 21.70 0.62 16.06
CA CYS A 34 20.67 -0.41 15.92
C CYS A 34 21.32 -1.67 15.32
N ALA A 35 22.42 -2.11 15.92
CA ALA A 35 22.96 -3.44 15.71
C ALA A 35 22.42 -4.30 16.86
N PHE A 36 21.19 -4.75 16.71
CA PHE A 36 20.66 -5.78 17.59
C PHE A 36 21.45 -7.05 17.29
N THR A 37 22.21 -7.52 18.27
CA THR A 37 22.91 -8.79 18.24
C THR A 37 21.90 -9.93 18.17
N SER A 38 21.61 -10.45 16.98
CA SER A 38 20.99 -11.77 16.84
C SER A 38 22.10 -12.82 16.81
N ARG A 39 22.17 -13.61 17.87
CA ARG A 39 22.93 -14.86 17.96
C ARG A 39 22.60 -15.79 16.78
N LEU A 40 23.57 -16.65 16.45
CA LEU A 40 23.60 -17.69 15.42
C LEU A 40 22.37 -18.63 15.39
N GLY A 41 21.21 -18.13 14.94
CA GLY A 41 20.18 -18.93 14.30
C GLY A 41 20.22 -18.58 12.82
N GLY A 42 20.60 -19.53 11.95
CA GLY A 42 20.85 -19.26 10.53
C GLY A 42 19.73 -18.42 9.90
N ARG A 43 20.11 -17.33 9.21
CA ARG A 43 19.19 -16.50 8.42
C ARG A 43 18.41 -17.42 7.48
N ARG A 44 17.13 -17.67 7.76
CA ARG A 44 16.29 -18.52 6.91
C ARG A 44 15.70 -17.68 5.80
N MET A 45 16.53 -17.42 4.80
CA MET A 45 16.08 -16.91 3.51
C MET A 45 14.96 -17.81 2.97
N VAL A 46 13.85 -17.21 2.57
CA VAL A 46 12.68 -17.94 2.05
C VAL A 46 12.47 -17.66 0.58
N LEU A 47 12.63 -16.40 0.17
CA LEU A 47 12.44 -15.97 -1.20
C LEU A 47 13.60 -15.11 -1.67
N THR A 48 13.95 -15.26 -2.94
CA THR A 48 14.74 -14.26 -3.68
C THR A 48 13.84 -13.61 -4.71
N VAL A 49 13.86 -12.28 -4.79
CA VAL A 49 13.11 -11.52 -5.79
C VAL A 49 13.84 -11.64 -7.13
N LEU A 50 13.23 -12.30 -8.10
CA LEU A 50 13.78 -12.38 -9.46
C LEU A 50 13.32 -11.18 -10.29
N LYS A 51 12.01 -10.87 -10.22
CA LYS A 51 11.40 -9.71 -10.89
C LYS A 51 10.46 -9.00 -9.90
N PRO A 52 10.62 -7.69 -9.65
CA PRO A 52 9.97 -7.02 -8.53
C PRO A 52 8.56 -6.48 -8.78
N SER A 53 7.93 -6.73 -9.95
CA SER A 53 6.72 -5.98 -10.40
C SER A 53 7.01 -4.47 -10.63
N PRO A 54 6.10 -3.69 -11.25
CA PRO A 54 6.17 -2.22 -11.21
C PRO A 54 6.31 -1.63 -9.80
N LEU A 55 5.69 -2.28 -8.80
CA LEU A 55 5.84 -1.95 -7.39
C LEU A 55 5.50 -3.15 -6.51
N ALA A 56 6.48 -3.64 -5.76
CA ALA A 56 6.26 -4.57 -4.65
C ALA A 56 6.85 -4.02 -3.35
N THR A 57 6.09 -4.12 -2.24
CA THR A 57 6.52 -3.66 -0.92
C THR A 57 6.15 -4.67 0.16
N LEU A 58 6.85 -4.64 1.31
CA LEU A 58 6.41 -5.36 2.49
C LEU A 58 5.35 -4.53 3.22
N GLN A 59 4.17 -5.12 3.41
CA GLN A 59 3.05 -4.50 4.13
C GLN A 59 2.63 -5.40 5.29
N GLY A 60 2.37 -4.80 6.44
CA GLY A 60 1.87 -5.47 7.63
C GLY A 60 0.79 -4.65 8.30
N SER A 61 0.82 -4.55 9.62
CA SER A 61 -0.16 -3.74 10.36
C SER A 61 -0.10 -2.26 9.96
N ALA A 62 -1.27 -1.60 9.96
CA ALA A 62 -1.32 -0.15 9.84
C ALA A 62 -0.75 0.53 11.10
N ARG A 63 -0.15 1.71 10.94
CA ARG A 63 0.29 2.60 12.02
C ARG A 63 -0.92 3.22 12.68
N ALA A 64 -1.14 2.88 13.94
CA ALA A 64 -2.23 3.41 14.74
C ALA A 64 -1.77 4.61 15.59
N GLY A 65 -2.67 5.56 15.81
CA GLY A 65 -2.47 6.63 16.79
C GLY A 65 -1.53 7.77 16.39
N LEU A 66 -0.90 7.76 15.21
CA LEU A 66 0.14 8.72 14.85
C LEU A 66 -0.26 9.78 13.80
N ARG A 67 -1.50 9.75 13.29
CA ARG A 67 -1.95 10.71 12.26
C ARG A 67 -1.85 12.18 12.71
N HIS A 68 -2.02 12.43 14.00
CA HIS A 68 -1.87 13.76 14.61
C HIS A 68 -0.42 14.29 14.56
N GLN A 69 0.57 13.42 14.33
CA GLN A 69 1.98 13.77 14.14
C GLN A 69 2.38 13.81 12.65
N GLY A 70 1.40 13.80 11.74
CA GLY A 70 1.67 13.79 10.30
C GLY A 70 2.04 12.41 9.73
N ILE A 71 2.03 11.34 10.54
CA ILE A 71 2.39 9.99 10.08
C ILE A 71 1.14 9.26 9.59
N PRO A 72 1.07 8.88 8.31
CA PRO A 72 -0.08 8.14 7.78
C PRO A 72 -0.14 6.72 8.33
N ALA A 73 -1.28 6.08 8.13
CA ALA A 73 -1.50 4.72 8.59
C ALA A 73 -0.64 3.71 7.80
N SER A 74 -0.43 3.96 6.50
CA SER A 74 0.12 2.95 5.58
C SER A 74 -0.62 1.62 5.75
N GLY A 75 0.06 0.48 5.66
CA GLY A 75 -0.61 -0.82 5.64
C GLY A 75 -0.93 -1.28 4.21
N PRO A 76 -1.50 -2.47 4.07
CA PRO A 76 -2.00 -2.95 2.79
C PRO A 76 -3.08 -2.03 2.24
N ALA A 77 -3.09 -1.77 0.94
CA ALA A 77 -4.18 -1.01 0.30
C ALA A 77 -5.50 -1.79 0.25
N ASP A 78 -5.43 -3.12 0.33
CA ASP A 78 -6.53 -4.05 0.49
C ASP A 78 -6.22 -4.98 1.68
N PRO A 79 -6.55 -4.55 2.91
CA PRO A 79 -6.29 -5.32 4.12
C PRO A 79 -7.03 -6.66 4.16
N LEU A 80 -8.17 -6.81 3.47
CA LEU A 80 -8.94 -8.05 3.48
C LEU A 80 -8.20 -9.15 2.69
N SER A 81 -7.70 -8.85 1.51
CA SER A 81 -6.94 -9.83 0.72
C SER A 81 -5.64 -10.22 1.41
N MET A 82 -4.95 -9.28 2.07
CA MET A 82 -3.78 -9.60 2.88
C MET A 82 -4.13 -10.56 4.04
N ALA A 83 -5.22 -10.28 4.75
CA ALA A 83 -5.69 -11.12 5.85
C ALA A 83 -6.06 -12.54 5.38
N LEU A 84 -6.71 -12.67 4.22
CA LEU A 84 -7.04 -13.96 3.62
C LEU A 84 -5.78 -14.77 3.27
N ALA A 85 -4.78 -14.15 2.62
CA ALA A 85 -3.50 -14.81 2.34
C ALA A 85 -2.80 -15.26 3.63
N ASN A 86 -2.78 -14.39 4.65
CA ASN A 86 -2.22 -14.71 5.96
C ASN A 86 -2.94 -15.87 6.66
N ARG A 87 -4.28 -15.91 6.60
CA ARG A 87 -5.09 -16.97 7.22
C ARG A 87 -4.76 -18.36 6.68
N LEU A 88 -4.51 -18.46 5.37
CA LEU A 88 -4.11 -19.70 4.69
C LEU A 88 -2.71 -20.17 5.13
N CYS A 89 -1.86 -19.24 5.56
CA CYS A 89 -0.54 -19.52 6.13
C CYS A 89 -0.54 -19.69 7.66
N LEU A 90 -1.72 -19.74 8.31
CA LEU A 90 -1.88 -19.73 9.78
C LEU A 90 -1.24 -18.51 10.48
N ASN A 91 -1.12 -17.40 9.77
CA ASN A 91 -0.62 -16.15 10.34
C ASN A 91 -1.76 -15.33 10.98
N ALA A 92 -1.39 -14.42 11.88
CA ALA A 92 -2.27 -13.33 12.27
C ALA A 92 -2.67 -12.49 11.03
N PRO A 93 -3.89 -11.90 11.00
CA PRO A 93 -4.38 -11.17 9.82
C PRO A 93 -3.44 -10.07 9.30
N ALA A 94 -2.73 -9.41 10.21
CA ALA A 94 -1.82 -8.29 9.91
C ALA A 94 -0.34 -8.69 9.81
N ALA A 95 -0.01 -10.00 9.77
CA ALA A 95 1.37 -10.44 9.58
C ALA A 95 1.94 -9.91 8.25
N THR A 96 3.23 -9.59 8.23
CA THR A 96 3.86 -8.98 7.06
C THR A 96 3.79 -9.89 5.85
N ALA A 97 3.22 -9.37 4.77
CA ALA A 97 3.10 -9.99 3.45
C ALA A 97 3.74 -9.09 2.39
N ILE A 98 3.97 -9.63 1.19
CA ILE A 98 4.38 -8.83 0.04
C ILE A 98 3.11 -8.33 -0.66
N GLU A 99 2.94 -7.01 -0.76
CA GLU A 99 1.94 -6.37 -1.64
C GLU A 99 2.56 -6.17 -3.03
N ILE A 100 1.99 -6.80 -4.05
CA ILE A 100 2.46 -6.80 -5.44
C ILE A 100 1.46 -6.02 -6.30
N THR A 101 1.89 -4.95 -6.95
CA THR A 101 1.02 -4.08 -7.77
C THR A 101 1.13 -4.47 -9.25
N PHE A 102 0.00 -4.69 -9.92
CA PHE A 102 -0.12 -5.04 -11.34
C PHE A 102 0.65 -6.30 -11.80
N GLY A 103 1.07 -7.16 -10.87
CA GLY A 103 1.80 -8.38 -11.21
C GLY A 103 3.06 -8.10 -12.02
N GLY A 104 3.42 -9.00 -12.93
CA GLY A 104 4.73 -8.96 -13.61
C GLY A 104 5.89 -9.19 -12.64
N ALA A 105 5.67 -9.99 -11.60
CA ALA A 105 6.65 -10.31 -10.57
C ALA A 105 7.02 -11.80 -10.59
N SER A 106 8.22 -12.13 -10.14
CA SER A 106 8.62 -13.51 -9.90
C SER A 106 9.56 -13.63 -8.70
N PHE A 107 9.41 -14.72 -7.97
CA PHE A 107 10.13 -15.01 -6.73
C PHE A 107 10.60 -16.47 -6.75
N GLU A 108 11.86 -16.71 -6.39
CA GLU A 108 12.43 -18.05 -6.24
C GLU A 108 12.38 -18.48 -4.78
N PHE A 109 11.87 -19.68 -4.51
CA PHE A 109 11.88 -20.26 -3.16
C PHE A 109 13.26 -20.81 -2.80
N ARG A 110 13.81 -20.35 -1.67
CA ARG A 110 15.16 -20.73 -1.20
C ARG A 110 15.15 -21.91 -0.22
N GLN A 111 13.96 -22.38 0.14
CA GLN A 111 13.72 -23.55 0.98
C GLN A 111 12.31 -24.08 0.70
N ASP A 112 12.06 -25.33 1.07
CA ASP A 112 10.71 -25.90 1.05
C ASP A 112 9.82 -25.12 2.03
N THR A 113 8.67 -24.65 1.54
CA THR A 113 7.73 -23.90 2.38
C THR A 113 6.33 -23.94 1.79
N ALA A 114 5.33 -23.86 2.65
CA ALA A 114 4.01 -23.46 2.21
C ALA A 114 3.97 -21.96 1.90
N PHE A 115 3.02 -21.55 1.08
CA PHE A 115 2.70 -20.15 0.77
C PHE A 115 1.22 -20.03 0.40
N ALA A 116 0.71 -18.81 0.35
CA ALA A 116 -0.62 -18.52 -0.17
C ALA A 116 -0.65 -17.12 -0.75
N PHE A 117 -1.57 -16.88 -1.68
CA PHE A 117 -1.82 -15.54 -2.19
C PHE A 117 -3.30 -15.27 -2.44
N ALA A 118 -3.68 -14.00 -2.38
CA ALA A 118 -5.04 -13.50 -2.58
C ALA A 118 -5.03 -12.06 -3.13
N GLY A 119 -6.16 -11.59 -3.63
CA GLY A 119 -6.31 -10.24 -4.19
C GLY A 119 -6.66 -10.27 -5.67
N ALA A 120 -5.92 -9.53 -6.48
CA ALA A 120 -6.17 -9.39 -7.91
C ALA A 120 -6.30 -10.75 -8.63
N VAL A 121 -7.16 -10.79 -9.65
CA VAL A 121 -7.44 -11.97 -10.46
C VAL A 121 -6.24 -12.25 -11.36
N THR A 122 -5.40 -13.20 -10.98
CA THR A 122 -4.16 -13.54 -11.68
C THR A 122 -4.04 -15.04 -11.94
N PHE A 123 -3.50 -15.40 -13.09
CA PHE A 123 -3.16 -16.78 -13.46
C PHE A 123 -1.71 -17.06 -13.09
N ALA A 124 -1.43 -17.16 -11.79
CA ALA A 124 -0.06 -17.38 -11.31
C ALA A 124 0.42 -18.80 -11.65
N THR A 125 1.73 -18.97 -11.78
CA THR A 125 2.35 -20.27 -11.99
C THR A 125 3.47 -20.52 -10.99
N LEU A 126 3.63 -21.77 -10.58
CA LEU A 126 4.79 -22.26 -9.83
C LEU A 126 5.61 -23.14 -10.77
N SER A 127 6.80 -22.68 -11.15
CA SER A 127 7.69 -23.38 -12.09
C SER A 127 6.99 -23.79 -13.40
N GLY A 128 6.10 -22.93 -13.90
CA GLY A 128 5.32 -23.15 -15.12
C GLY A 128 3.97 -23.87 -14.92
N VAL A 129 3.72 -24.45 -13.74
CA VAL A 129 2.45 -25.12 -13.42
C VAL A 129 1.45 -24.10 -12.86
N PRO A 130 0.22 -23.99 -13.40
CA PRO A 130 -0.80 -23.10 -12.86
C PRO A 130 -1.13 -23.40 -11.40
N VAL A 131 -1.25 -22.35 -10.58
CA VAL A 131 -1.67 -22.43 -9.17
C VAL A 131 -2.79 -21.45 -8.88
N LEU A 132 -3.69 -21.82 -7.98
CA LEU A 132 -4.88 -21.04 -7.67
C LEU A 132 -4.65 -20.10 -6.47
N ALA A 133 -5.18 -18.88 -6.59
CA ALA A 133 -5.30 -17.99 -5.45
C ALA A 133 -6.26 -18.58 -4.39
N HIS A 134 -6.21 -18.06 -3.17
CA HIS A 134 -7.08 -18.45 -2.07
C HIS A 134 -6.92 -19.89 -1.57
N GLU A 135 -5.78 -20.52 -1.82
CA GLU A 135 -5.42 -21.86 -1.36
C GLU A 135 -4.06 -21.86 -0.66
N THR A 136 -3.88 -22.78 0.29
CA THR A 136 -2.57 -23.13 0.84
C THR A 136 -1.83 -23.98 -0.17
N LEU A 137 -0.70 -23.48 -0.64
CA LEU A 137 0.12 -24.11 -1.67
C LEU A 137 1.47 -24.52 -1.07
N GLU A 138 2.15 -25.46 -1.71
CA GLU A 138 3.50 -25.90 -1.32
C GLU A 138 4.48 -25.59 -2.45
N ALA A 139 5.67 -25.10 -2.08
CA ALA A 139 6.80 -24.91 -2.98
C ALA A 139 8.01 -25.64 -2.43
N ARG A 140 8.79 -26.22 -3.34
CA ARG A 140 10.11 -26.77 -3.04
C ARG A 140 11.17 -25.71 -3.26
N ARG A 141 12.32 -25.90 -2.63
CA ARG A 141 13.51 -25.10 -2.94
C ARG A 141 13.81 -25.13 -4.45
N GLY A 142 14.03 -23.95 -5.02
CA GLY A 142 14.28 -23.74 -6.44
C GLY A 142 13.03 -23.49 -7.27
N ASP A 143 11.83 -23.70 -6.71
CA ASP A 143 10.60 -23.35 -7.44
C ASP A 143 10.49 -21.84 -7.65
N VAL A 144 9.92 -21.46 -8.80
CA VAL A 144 9.74 -20.05 -9.17
C VAL A 144 8.26 -19.73 -9.26
N LEU A 145 7.77 -18.90 -8.34
CA LEU A 145 6.42 -18.35 -8.39
C LEU A 145 6.39 -17.13 -9.30
N THR A 146 5.55 -17.15 -10.32
CA THR A 146 5.41 -16.06 -11.28
C THR A 146 3.97 -15.53 -11.28
N PHE A 147 3.86 -14.21 -11.16
CA PHE A 147 2.61 -13.47 -11.29
C PHE A 147 2.62 -12.71 -12.61
N PRO A 148 1.80 -13.09 -13.62
CA PRO A 148 1.58 -12.25 -14.79
C PRO A 148 0.78 -10.99 -14.42
N HIS A 149 0.49 -10.14 -15.42
CA HIS A 149 -0.47 -9.05 -15.19
C HIS A 149 -1.85 -9.62 -14.84
N PRO A 150 -2.56 -9.06 -13.85
CA PRO A 150 -3.88 -9.53 -13.48
C PRO A 150 -4.94 -9.17 -14.53
N ALA A 151 -5.94 -10.02 -14.69
CA ALA A 151 -7.10 -9.77 -15.54
C ALA A 151 -8.05 -8.71 -14.95
N ALA A 152 -8.15 -8.66 -13.62
CA ALA A 152 -8.90 -7.67 -12.87
C ALA A 152 -8.23 -7.45 -11.50
N GLY A 153 -8.42 -6.27 -10.92
CA GLY A 153 -7.75 -5.90 -9.66
C GLY A 153 -6.36 -5.31 -9.88
N ALA A 154 -5.83 -4.69 -8.83
CA ALA A 154 -4.54 -4.01 -8.87
C ALA A 154 -3.47 -4.67 -8.00
N ARG A 155 -3.85 -5.35 -6.90
CA ARG A 155 -2.89 -5.79 -5.89
C ARG A 155 -3.08 -7.26 -5.49
N THR A 156 -1.98 -7.99 -5.47
CA THR A 156 -1.90 -9.37 -4.96
C THR A 156 -1.05 -9.38 -3.69
N TYR A 157 -1.48 -10.13 -2.68
CA TYR A 157 -0.75 -10.30 -1.43
C TYR A 157 -0.19 -11.70 -1.37
N LEU A 158 1.14 -11.83 -1.26
CA LEU A 158 1.84 -13.10 -1.07
C LEU A 158 2.23 -13.24 0.39
N ALA A 159 1.80 -14.33 1.02
CA ALA A 159 2.11 -14.68 2.40
C ALA A 159 2.86 -16.02 2.48
N ILE A 160 3.66 -16.16 3.52
CA ILE A 160 4.31 -17.42 3.93
C ILE A 160 4.01 -17.66 5.42
N PRO A 161 4.03 -18.91 5.91
CA PRO A 161 3.89 -19.18 7.34
C PRO A 161 4.95 -18.44 8.17
N GLY A 162 4.54 -17.80 9.25
CA GLY A 162 5.40 -16.96 10.10
C GLY A 162 5.64 -15.54 9.55
N GLY A 163 5.16 -15.21 8.35
CA GLY A 163 5.29 -13.88 7.74
C GLY A 163 6.73 -13.51 7.33
N PHE A 164 6.86 -12.39 6.63
CA PHE A 164 8.16 -11.85 6.22
C PHE A 164 8.78 -10.97 7.30
N ARG A 165 10.09 -11.12 7.50
CA ARG A 165 10.88 -10.20 8.33
C ARG A 165 10.92 -8.83 7.66
N ALA A 166 10.68 -7.79 8.44
CA ALA A 166 10.64 -6.41 7.98
C ALA A 166 11.14 -5.46 9.08
N ASP A 167 11.69 -4.33 8.66
CA ASP A 167 12.04 -3.22 9.53
C ASP A 167 10.77 -2.67 10.16
N THR A 168 10.76 -2.63 11.50
CA THR A 168 9.68 -2.06 12.28
C THR A 168 10.05 -0.64 12.67
N LEU A 169 9.18 0.31 12.32
CA LEU A 169 9.22 1.66 12.84
C LEU A 169 7.82 1.97 13.39
N PHE A 170 7.62 2.92 14.29
CA PHE A 170 6.29 3.39 14.68
C PHE A 170 5.23 2.28 14.93
N GLY A 171 5.63 1.17 15.56
CA GLY A 171 4.74 0.02 15.85
C GLY A 171 4.23 -0.77 14.64
N SER A 172 4.81 -0.62 13.44
CA SER A 172 4.36 -1.32 12.23
C SER A 172 5.51 -1.65 11.26
N THR A 173 5.36 -2.78 10.58
CA THR A 173 6.27 -3.32 9.55
C THR A 173 5.98 -2.82 8.13
N SER A 174 4.98 -1.96 7.94
CA SER A 174 4.60 -1.47 6.61
C SER A 174 5.59 -0.48 6.03
N THR A 175 5.93 -0.65 4.75
CA THR A 175 6.66 0.35 3.98
C THR A 175 5.82 1.61 3.76
N PHE A 176 6.38 2.76 4.09
CA PHE A 176 5.90 4.07 3.67
C PHE A 176 6.95 4.71 2.75
N LEU A 177 6.71 4.63 1.44
CA LEU A 177 7.67 5.03 0.41
C LEU A 177 8.05 6.52 0.46
N PRO A 178 7.11 7.48 0.65
CA PRO A 178 7.45 8.90 0.60
C PRO A 178 8.50 9.37 1.61
N ALA A 179 8.61 8.69 2.77
CA ALA A 179 9.62 8.99 3.78
C ALA A 179 10.60 7.82 4.03
N GLU A 180 10.65 6.87 3.10
CA GLU A 180 11.64 5.79 3.05
C GLU A 180 11.81 5.01 4.37
N PHE A 181 10.70 4.58 4.99
CA PHE A 181 10.79 3.78 6.22
C PHE A 181 9.86 2.57 6.25
N GLY A 182 10.22 1.61 7.12
CA GLY A 182 9.48 0.36 7.35
C GLY A 182 9.64 -0.65 6.20
N GLY A 183 9.19 -1.89 6.45
CA GLY A 183 9.25 -2.95 5.45
C GLY A 183 10.67 -3.36 5.10
N TYR A 184 11.01 -3.42 3.82
CA TYR A 184 12.36 -3.78 3.38
C TYR A 184 13.21 -2.52 3.17
N SER A 185 13.90 -2.06 4.22
CA SER A 185 14.76 -0.87 4.17
C SER A 185 14.05 0.38 3.63
N GLY A 186 12.75 0.54 3.92
CA GLY A 186 11.99 1.72 3.54
C GLY A 186 11.64 1.85 2.06
N ARG A 187 11.95 0.85 1.24
CA ARG A 187 11.84 0.95 -0.22
C ARG A 187 11.02 -0.17 -0.84
N ALA A 188 10.71 0.00 -2.12
CA ALA A 188 10.23 -1.09 -2.97
C ALA A 188 11.29 -2.21 -3.08
N LEU A 189 10.80 -3.43 -3.23
CA LEU A 189 11.62 -4.61 -3.53
C LEU A 189 12.26 -4.46 -4.91
N ARG A 190 13.45 -5.03 -5.07
CA ARG A 190 14.26 -5.01 -6.29
C ARG A 190 14.72 -6.41 -6.62
N ALA A 191 15.07 -6.65 -7.88
CA ALA A 191 15.70 -7.91 -8.28
C ALA A 191 16.96 -8.16 -7.44
N GLY A 192 17.13 -9.40 -6.98
CA GLY A 192 18.23 -9.82 -6.11
C GLY A 192 18.00 -9.59 -4.62
N ASP A 193 16.92 -8.92 -4.20
CA ASP A 193 16.58 -8.85 -2.78
C ASP A 193 16.25 -10.24 -2.22
N GLU A 194 16.77 -10.53 -1.03
CA GLU A 194 16.52 -11.79 -0.33
C GLU A 194 15.63 -11.54 0.89
N LEU A 195 14.52 -12.25 0.97
CA LEU A 195 13.49 -12.08 1.99
C LEU A 195 13.57 -13.21 3.01
N GLU A 196 13.59 -12.82 4.28
CA GLU A 196 13.67 -13.74 5.41
C GLU A 196 12.31 -13.95 6.07
N ARG A 197 12.15 -15.09 6.74
CA ARG A 197 10.99 -15.36 7.61
C ARG A 197 11.12 -14.57 8.90
N ALA A 198 10.02 -14.00 9.41
CA ALA A 198 10.05 -13.24 10.66
C ALA A 198 10.21 -14.13 11.91
N GLY A 199 9.60 -15.31 11.92
CA GLY A 199 9.60 -16.20 13.08
C GLY A 199 9.50 -17.68 12.74
N ALA A 200 9.52 -18.53 13.76
CA ALA A 200 9.21 -19.95 13.60
C ALA A 200 7.80 -20.12 13.04
N ALA A 201 7.59 -21.16 12.24
CA ALA A 201 6.31 -21.41 11.63
C ALA A 201 6.01 -22.91 11.59
N SER A 202 4.76 -23.24 11.88
CA SER A 202 4.22 -24.58 11.65
C SER A 202 3.84 -24.73 10.18
N LYS A 203 3.89 -25.97 9.68
CA LYS A 203 3.33 -26.28 8.36
C LYS A 203 1.81 -26.12 8.43
N PRO A 204 1.19 -25.23 7.63
CA PRO A 204 -0.26 -25.12 7.58
C PRO A 204 -0.88 -26.38 6.94
N PRO A 205 -2.08 -26.81 7.37
CA PRO A 205 -2.83 -27.83 6.64
C PRO A 205 -3.29 -27.27 5.28
N PRO A 206 -3.65 -28.13 4.32
CA PRO A 206 -4.38 -27.70 3.13
C PRO A 206 -5.64 -26.95 3.55
N LEU A 207 -5.75 -25.69 3.11
CA LEU A 207 -6.85 -24.80 3.45
C LEU A 207 -7.21 -24.01 2.20
N ALA A 208 -8.49 -23.69 2.04
CA ALA A 208 -8.97 -22.79 1.00
C ALA A 208 -9.90 -21.76 1.60
N THR A 209 -9.88 -20.52 1.09
CA THR A 209 -10.88 -19.53 1.48
C THR A 209 -12.24 -20.01 0.97
N PRO A 210 -13.28 -20.10 1.83
CA PRO A 210 -14.64 -20.42 1.39
C PRO A 210 -15.09 -19.46 0.29
N ALA A 211 -15.72 -19.97 -0.78
CA ALA A 211 -16.10 -19.15 -1.94
C ALA A 211 -16.89 -17.88 -1.58
N PRO A 212 -17.87 -17.90 -0.65
CA PRO A 212 -18.60 -16.70 -0.24
C PRO A 212 -17.74 -15.62 0.45
N LEU A 213 -16.58 -16.00 1.00
CA LEU A 213 -15.65 -15.08 1.67
C LEU A 213 -14.58 -14.51 0.71
N ARG A 214 -14.53 -14.99 -0.54
CA ARG A 214 -13.59 -14.48 -1.55
C ARG A 214 -14.14 -13.15 -2.09
N PRO A 215 -13.39 -12.04 -2.01
CA PRO A 215 -13.83 -10.77 -2.57
C PRO A 215 -14.05 -10.89 -4.09
N HIS A 216 -15.16 -10.36 -4.58
CA HIS A 216 -15.40 -10.26 -6.02
C HIS A 216 -14.61 -9.09 -6.59
N ILE A 217 -13.55 -9.39 -7.35
CA ILE A 217 -12.68 -8.39 -7.96
C ILE A 217 -13.06 -8.18 -9.42
N ALA A 218 -13.48 -6.97 -9.76
CA ALA A 218 -13.96 -6.59 -11.09
C ALA A 218 -13.30 -5.30 -11.59
N ARG A 219 -13.65 -4.89 -12.80
CA ARG A 219 -13.22 -3.62 -13.43
C ARG A 219 -14.24 -2.48 -13.31
N ALA A 220 -15.35 -2.75 -12.64
CA ALA A 220 -16.39 -1.79 -12.32
C ALA A 220 -16.67 -1.89 -10.82
N HIS A 221 -16.63 -0.75 -10.14
CA HIS A 221 -16.70 -0.68 -8.68
C HIS A 221 -17.84 0.25 -8.27
N SER A 222 -18.69 -0.23 -7.37
CA SER A 222 -19.70 0.59 -6.71
C SER A 222 -19.31 0.74 -5.24
N LEU A 223 -18.91 1.94 -4.84
CA LEU A 223 -18.44 2.19 -3.48
C LEU A 223 -19.50 2.92 -2.67
N ARG A 224 -19.87 2.36 -1.51
CA ARG A 224 -20.73 3.08 -0.58
C ARG A 224 -19.94 4.21 0.08
N ALA A 225 -20.53 5.40 0.11
CA ALA A 225 -19.91 6.58 0.68
C ALA A 225 -20.94 7.42 1.44
N VAL A 226 -20.46 8.16 2.44
CA VAL A 226 -21.23 9.19 3.12
C VAL A 226 -20.86 10.57 2.56
N PRO A 227 -21.79 11.54 2.53
CA PRO A 227 -21.48 12.93 2.22
C PRO A 227 -20.34 13.50 3.08
N GLY A 228 -19.38 14.16 2.45
CA GLY A 228 -18.38 14.98 3.12
C GLY A 228 -18.90 16.38 3.46
N PRO A 229 -18.12 17.20 4.19
CA PRO A 229 -18.55 18.54 4.60
C PRO A 229 -18.83 19.49 3.42
N ASP A 230 -18.14 19.31 2.29
CA ASP A 230 -18.31 20.15 1.10
C ASP A 230 -19.31 19.56 0.09
N PHE A 231 -19.92 18.41 0.39
CA PHE A 231 -20.78 17.67 -0.53
C PHE A 231 -21.94 18.51 -1.09
N ALA A 232 -22.77 19.07 -0.19
CA ALA A 232 -24.05 19.66 -0.55
C ALA A 232 -23.90 20.85 -1.50
N ALA A 233 -22.83 21.63 -1.31
CA ALA A 233 -22.55 22.81 -2.12
C ALA A 233 -21.90 22.48 -3.46
N LEU A 234 -21.14 21.38 -3.55
CA LEU A 234 -20.30 21.10 -4.72
C LEU A 234 -20.81 19.95 -5.56
N ALA A 235 -21.06 18.77 -4.97
CA ALA A 235 -21.11 17.51 -5.71
C ALA A 235 -22.44 16.72 -5.57
N PRO A 236 -23.64 17.33 -5.53
CA PRO A 236 -24.89 16.57 -5.38
C PRO A 236 -25.14 15.55 -6.51
N ALA A 237 -24.64 15.83 -7.73
CA ALA A 237 -24.79 14.97 -8.89
C ALA A 237 -23.94 13.67 -8.83
N VAL A 238 -22.95 13.59 -7.94
CA VAL A 238 -21.97 12.47 -7.88
C VAL A 238 -22.60 11.08 -7.78
N TRP A 239 -23.80 10.99 -7.19
CA TRP A 239 -24.52 9.74 -6.99
C TRP A 239 -25.09 9.13 -8.27
N ASN A 240 -25.29 9.95 -9.30
CA ASN A 240 -25.88 9.55 -10.58
C ASN A 240 -24.83 9.46 -11.70
N GLU A 241 -23.57 9.68 -11.37
CA GLU A 241 -22.46 9.74 -12.31
C GLU A 241 -21.61 8.47 -12.25
N THR A 242 -20.98 8.13 -13.37
CA THR A 242 -19.94 7.10 -13.43
C THR A 242 -18.62 7.74 -13.82
N PHE A 243 -17.61 7.49 -13.02
CA PHE A 243 -16.26 8.01 -13.18
C PHE A 243 -15.34 6.96 -13.78
N GLN A 244 -14.23 7.41 -14.36
CA GLN A 244 -13.16 6.55 -14.80
C GLN A 244 -11.88 6.87 -14.04
N THR A 245 -11.18 5.82 -13.61
CA THR A 245 -9.90 5.97 -12.91
C THR A 245 -8.78 6.21 -13.92
N THR A 246 -7.88 7.15 -13.64
CA THR A 246 -6.80 7.50 -14.58
C THR A 246 -5.51 6.71 -14.27
N ARG A 247 -4.46 6.93 -15.05
CA ARG A 247 -3.11 6.40 -14.76
C ARG A 247 -2.41 7.16 -13.63
N ARG A 248 -2.93 8.32 -13.21
CA ARG A 248 -2.37 9.11 -12.11
C ARG A 248 -2.89 8.56 -10.79
N MET A 249 -2.22 7.50 -10.34
CA MET A 249 -2.53 6.83 -9.09
C MET A 249 -1.29 6.19 -8.50
N ASP A 250 -1.25 6.10 -7.18
CA ASP A 250 -0.20 5.43 -6.43
C ASP A 250 -0.79 4.85 -5.11
N ARG A 251 -0.04 4.83 -4.01
CA ARG A 251 -0.56 4.44 -2.68
C ARG A 251 -1.10 5.62 -1.87
N THR A 252 -0.94 6.85 -2.36
CA THR A 252 -1.48 8.08 -1.75
C THR A 252 -2.89 8.37 -2.25
N GLY A 253 -3.18 8.12 -3.53
CA GLY A 253 -4.52 8.33 -4.06
C GLY A 253 -4.74 7.83 -5.48
N ILE A 254 -6.00 7.90 -5.91
CA ILE A 254 -6.48 7.51 -7.24
C ILE A 254 -7.21 8.70 -7.84
N GLU A 255 -6.73 9.21 -8.97
CA GLU A 255 -7.44 10.24 -9.73
C GLU A 255 -8.66 9.66 -10.45
N LEU A 256 -9.78 10.37 -10.36
CA LEU A 256 -11.03 10.07 -11.03
C LEU A 256 -11.31 11.15 -12.08
N ALA A 257 -11.32 10.74 -13.34
CA ALA A 257 -11.84 11.53 -14.44
C ALA A 257 -13.37 11.39 -14.51
N GLY A 258 -14.05 12.48 -14.87
CA GLY A 258 -15.49 12.52 -15.07
C GLY A 258 -16.05 13.91 -14.80
N ASN A 259 -17.36 13.99 -14.65
CA ASN A 259 -18.07 15.24 -14.47
C ASN A 259 -18.00 15.72 -13.00
N TRP A 260 -16.85 16.27 -12.62
CA TRP A 260 -16.68 16.87 -11.31
C TRP A 260 -16.89 18.38 -11.35
N PRO A 261 -17.55 18.95 -10.33
CA PRO A 261 -17.72 20.40 -10.22
C PRO A 261 -16.34 21.06 -10.03
N LYS A 262 -16.13 22.21 -10.68
CA LYS A 262 -14.97 23.05 -10.40
C LYS A 262 -15.31 23.92 -9.19
N PRO A 263 -14.59 23.80 -8.06
CA PRO A 263 -14.81 24.68 -6.92
C PRO A 263 -14.58 26.14 -7.34
N GLU A 264 -15.57 27.02 -7.10
CA GLU A 264 -15.41 28.44 -7.37
C GLU A 264 -14.18 29.00 -6.64
N ASN A 265 -13.38 29.81 -7.33
CA ASN A 265 -12.11 30.38 -6.88
C ASN A 265 -10.99 29.39 -6.49
N GLY A 266 -11.12 28.09 -6.81
CA GLY A 266 -10.11 27.10 -6.40
C GLY A 266 -9.88 27.08 -4.89
N ALA A 267 -10.87 27.52 -4.11
CA ALA A 267 -10.72 27.95 -2.73
C ALA A 267 -10.32 26.77 -1.85
N LEU A 268 -9.03 26.71 -1.54
CA LEU A 268 -8.52 25.85 -0.47
C LEU A 268 -9.33 26.13 0.80
N ARG A 269 -9.78 25.05 1.43
CA ARG A 269 -10.37 25.06 2.76
C ARG A 269 -9.25 25.12 3.82
N PRO A 270 -9.57 25.58 5.04
CA PRO A 270 -8.71 25.31 6.19
C PRO A 270 -8.36 23.82 6.24
N SER A 271 -7.09 23.51 6.50
CA SER A 271 -6.64 22.12 6.54
C SER A 271 -7.41 21.31 7.57
N ALA A 272 -8.04 20.23 7.12
CA ALA A 272 -8.82 19.33 7.95
C ALA A 272 -8.20 17.93 7.98
N ALA A 273 -8.55 17.13 8.98
CA ALA A 273 -8.11 15.75 9.09
C ALA A 273 -8.66 14.91 7.93
N LEU A 274 -7.80 14.11 7.31
CA LEU A 274 -8.13 13.23 6.20
C LEU A 274 -7.88 11.77 6.58
N PHE A 275 -8.67 10.90 5.95
CA PHE A 275 -8.60 9.45 6.13
C PHE A 275 -8.69 8.76 4.76
N THR A 276 -8.20 7.52 4.70
CA THR A 276 -8.36 6.67 3.52
C THR A 276 -9.83 6.60 3.10
N GLY A 277 -10.08 6.69 1.80
CA GLY A 277 -11.41 6.74 1.21
C GLY A 277 -12.04 8.14 1.18
N ALA A 278 -11.39 9.18 1.70
CA ALA A 278 -11.84 10.54 1.43
C ALA A 278 -11.72 10.86 -0.06
N VAL A 279 -12.72 11.54 -0.61
CA VAL A 279 -12.78 11.99 -2.00
C VAL A 279 -12.64 13.50 -2.00
N GLN A 280 -11.53 13.99 -2.55
CA GLN A 280 -11.22 15.41 -2.59
C GLN A 280 -11.29 15.95 -4.01
N LEU A 281 -11.78 17.17 -4.17
CA LEU A 281 -11.77 17.88 -5.45
C LEU A 281 -10.53 18.75 -5.58
N THR A 282 -9.79 18.59 -6.66
CA THR A 282 -8.67 19.47 -6.97
C THR A 282 -9.16 20.75 -7.64
N PRO A 283 -8.37 21.85 -7.59
CA PRO A 283 -8.68 23.08 -8.33
C PRO A 283 -8.79 22.87 -9.86
N SER A 284 -8.14 21.82 -10.39
CA SER A 284 -8.20 21.47 -11.81
C SER A 284 -9.52 20.80 -12.22
N GLY A 285 -10.42 20.50 -11.27
CA GLY A 285 -11.71 19.86 -11.55
C GLY A 285 -11.62 18.33 -11.69
N ASN A 286 -10.60 17.69 -11.12
CA ASN A 286 -10.54 16.23 -10.98
C ASN A 286 -10.79 15.86 -9.52
N ALA A 287 -11.27 14.64 -9.26
CA ALA A 287 -11.36 14.12 -7.90
C ALA A 287 -10.23 13.13 -7.60
N PHE A 288 -9.85 13.04 -6.33
CA PHE A 288 -8.91 12.05 -5.82
C PHE A 288 -9.54 11.25 -4.70
N VAL A 289 -9.53 9.92 -4.81
CA VAL A 289 -9.82 9.03 -3.69
C VAL A 289 -8.53 8.73 -2.95
N LEU A 290 -8.47 9.06 -1.66
CA LEU A 290 -7.27 8.89 -0.85
C LEU A 290 -7.06 7.42 -0.44
N LEU A 291 -5.79 6.98 -0.48
CA LEU A 291 -5.34 5.63 -0.16
C LEU A 291 -4.55 5.60 1.17
N PRO A 292 -3.97 4.47 1.62
CA PRO A 292 -3.38 4.37 2.96
C PRO A 292 -2.17 5.27 3.23
N ASP A 293 -1.42 5.64 2.19
CA ASP A 293 -0.24 6.51 2.30
C ASP A 293 -0.59 8.00 2.09
N ALA A 294 -1.87 8.35 1.99
CA ALA A 294 -2.32 9.73 1.85
C ALA A 294 -1.93 10.59 3.07
N GLN A 295 -1.76 11.89 2.81
CA GLN A 295 -1.55 12.91 3.83
C GLN A 295 -2.60 12.84 4.95
N THR A 296 -2.19 13.21 6.18
CA THR A 296 -3.08 13.16 7.35
C THR A 296 -3.99 14.38 7.45
N THR A 297 -3.62 15.48 6.80
CA THR A 297 -4.41 16.71 6.71
C THR A 297 -4.36 17.28 5.29
N GLY A 298 -5.37 18.04 4.89
CA GLY A 298 -5.35 18.74 3.60
C GLY A 298 -6.47 19.75 3.47
N GLY A 299 -6.30 20.70 2.54
CA GLY A 299 -7.21 21.82 2.31
C GLY A 299 -8.07 21.70 1.06
N TYR A 300 -8.05 20.57 0.33
CA TYR A 300 -8.95 20.40 -0.81
C TYR A 300 -10.37 20.07 -0.33
N PRO A 301 -11.41 20.60 -1.00
CA PRO A 301 -12.81 20.30 -0.67
C PRO A 301 -13.06 18.80 -0.56
N HIS A 302 -13.65 18.38 0.55
CA HIS A 302 -13.93 16.98 0.86
C HIS A 302 -15.41 16.71 0.59
N VAL A 303 -15.69 16.02 -0.51
CA VAL A 303 -17.07 15.82 -0.98
C VAL A 303 -17.65 14.48 -0.56
N LEU A 304 -16.86 13.43 -0.40
CA LEU A 304 -17.35 12.11 0.01
C LEU A 304 -16.35 11.37 0.88
N GLN A 305 -16.83 10.50 1.74
CA GLN A 305 -16.01 9.54 2.48
C GLN A 305 -16.50 8.11 2.21
N VAL A 306 -15.69 7.31 1.52
CA VAL A 306 -15.95 5.88 1.32
C VAL A 306 -15.99 5.18 2.69
N ILE A 307 -17.04 4.39 2.90
CA ILE A 307 -17.29 3.73 4.19
C ILE A 307 -16.21 2.69 4.47
N ARG A 308 -15.90 2.46 5.75
CA ARG A 308 -14.83 1.56 6.18
C ARG A 308 -15.01 0.12 5.66
N ALA A 309 -16.26 -0.36 5.55
CA ALA A 309 -16.57 -1.69 5.01
C ALA A 309 -16.12 -1.89 3.55
N ASP A 310 -15.99 -0.82 2.77
CA ASP A 310 -15.67 -0.84 1.35
C ASP A 310 -14.23 -0.41 1.05
N ARG A 311 -13.49 0.16 2.01
CA ARG A 311 -12.12 0.68 1.81
C ARG A 311 -11.13 -0.34 1.25
N HIS A 312 -11.27 -1.62 1.62
CA HIS A 312 -10.46 -2.70 1.04
C HIS A 312 -10.58 -2.82 -0.50
N LEU A 313 -11.72 -2.44 -1.10
CA LEU A 313 -11.90 -2.42 -2.56
C LEU A 313 -11.01 -1.36 -3.22
N LEU A 314 -10.68 -0.28 -2.51
CA LEU A 314 -9.84 0.80 -3.04
C LEU A 314 -8.46 0.29 -3.47
N GLY A 315 -7.92 -0.70 -2.76
CA GLY A 315 -6.66 -1.34 -3.11
C GLY A 315 -6.69 -2.15 -4.42
N GLN A 316 -7.88 -2.45 -4.94
CA GLN A 316 -8.07 -3.26 -6.15
C GLN A 316 -8.48 -2.44 -7.37
N ILE A 317 -8.74 -1.14 -7.22
CA ILE A 317 -9.02 -0.27 -8.35
C ILE A 317 -7.75 -0.16 -9.22
N ALA A 318 -7.90 -0.43 -10.52
CA ALA A 318 -6.83 -0.36 -11.51
C ALA A 318 -7.11 0.74 -12.55
N PRO A 319 -6.09 1.27 -13.26
CA PRO A 319 -6.28 2.30 -14.28
C PRO A 319 -7.31 1.89 -15.33
N GLY A 320 -8.20 2.82 -15.68
CA GLY A 320 -9.25 2.65 -16.67
C GLY A 320 -10.51 1.97 -16.13
N ASP A 321 -10.53 1.53 -14.87
CA ASP A 321 -11.72 0.97 -14.22
C ASP A 321 -12.81 2.04 -14.07
N ARG A 322 -14.07 1.56 -14.09
CA ARG A 322 -15.25 2.38 -13.86
C ARG A 322 -15.60 2.41 -12.38
N LEU A 323 -16.04 3.56 -11.90
CA LEU A 323 -16.34 3.78 -10.49
C LEU A 323 -17.64 4.58 -10.34
N SER A 324 -18.54 4.12 -9.50
CA SER A 324 -19.71 4.89 -9.05
C SER A 324 -19.77 4.90 -7.53
N PHE A 325 -20.46 5.89 -6.98
CA PHE A 325 -20.66 6.02 -5.54
C PHE A 325 -22.13 5.75 -5.20
N LEU A 326 -22.35 5.04 -4.10
CA LEU A 326 -23.68 4.77 -3.56
C LEU A 326 -23.85 5.54 -2.26
N ASN A 327 -24.91 6.36 -2.19
CA ASN A 327 -25.18 7.17 -1.00
C ASN A 327 -25.51 6.27 0.19
N ARG A 328 -24.86 6.54 1.34
CA ARG A 328 -25.11 5.85 2.60
C ARG A 328 -25.23 6.86 3.73
N SER A 329 -26.11 6.56 4.70
CA SER A 329 -26.13 7.28 5.97
C SER A 329 -24.97 6.84 6.86
N VAL A 330 -24.62 7.68 7.83
CA VAL A 330 -23.59 7.36 8.83
C VAL A 330 -23.96 6.10 9.63
N ASP A 331 -25.21 5.98 10.07
CA ASP A 331 -25.69 4.79 10.78
C ASP A 331 -25.67 3.54 9.90
N GLY A 332 -26.07 3.68 8.64
CA GLY A 332 -25.97 2.60 7.65
C GLY A 332 -24.52 2.14 7.47
N ALA A 333 -23.56 3.07 7.42
CA ALA A 333 -22.14 2.73 7.33
C ALA A 333 -21.64 1.94 8.56
N TYR A 334 -22.10 2.27 9.77
CA TYR A 334 -21.78 1.50 10.98
C TYR A 334 -22.40 0.10 10.97
N GLN A 335 -23.66 -0.02 10.54
CA GLN A 335 -24.34 -1.31 10.40
C GLN A 335 -23.63 -2.19 9.38
N ASP A 336 -23.29 -1.63 8.22
CA ASP A 336 -22.57 -2.32 7.14
C ASP A 336 -21.20 -2.84 7.63
N LEU A 337 -20.47 -2.03 8.39
CA LEU A 337 -19.18 -2.43 8.98
C LEU A 337 -19.35 -3.56 10.01
N ARG A 338 -20.33 -3.46 10.91
CA ARG A 338 -20.61 -4.50 11.91
C ARG A 338 -21.01 -5.81 11.24
N ALA A 339 -21.95 -5.76 10.29
CA ALA A 339 -22.41 -6.94 9.55
C ALA A 339 -21.26 -7.62 8.82
N LYS A 340 -20.43 -6.85 8.09
CA LYS A 340 -19.28 -7.40 7.37
C LYS A 340 -18.23 -7.99 8.31
N THR A 341 -17.96 -7.33 9.44
CA THR A 341 -17.02 -7.84 10.44
C THR A 341 -17.53 -9.15 11.03
N GLY A 342 -18.80 -9.21 11.45
CA GLY A 342 -19.42 -10.43 11.98
C GLY A 342 -19.45 -11.57 10.96
N TYR A 343 -19.70 -11.27 9.69
CA TYR A 343 -19.67 -12.26 8.61
C TYR A 343 -18.28 -12.89 8.41
N LEU A 344 -17.21 -12.11 8.59
CA LEU A 344 -15.84 -12.56 8.42
C LEU A 344 -15.25 -13.22 9.68
N ASP A 345 -15.75 -12.89 10.87
CA ASP A 345 -15.10 -13.23 12.15
C ASP A 345 -14.94 -14.74 12.38
N SER A 346 -15.89 -15.55 11.88
CA SER A 346 -15.83 -17.02 11.97
C SER A 346 -14.64 -17.63 11.24
N TRP A 347 -14.16 -16.98 10.17
CA TRP A 347 -13.04 -17.47 9.36
C TRP A 347 -11.76 -16.65 9.52
N LEU A 348 -11.90 -15.35 9.78
CA LEU A 348 -10.83 -14.38 9.97
C LEU A 348 -10.91 -13.75 11.38
N PRO A 349 -10.73 -14.55 12.45
CA PRO A 349 -10.80 -14.04 13.80
C PRO A 349 -9.76 -12.94 14.04
N GLY A 350 -10.18 -11.86 14.69
CA GLY A 350 -9.31 -10.73 15.02
C GLY A 350 -8.98 -9.79 13.84
N PHE A 351 -9.47 -10.06 12.62
CA PHE A 351 -9.35 -9.12 11.52
C PHE A 351 -10.25 -7.89 11.75
N ARG A 352 -9.73 -6.70 11.45
CA ARG A 352 -10.45 -5.42 11.54
C ARG A 352 -10.08 -4.56 10.33
N PHE A 353 -11.10 -3.91 9.74
CA PHE A 353 -10.95 -3.03 8.57
C PHE A 353 -10.23 -1.72 8.87
#